data_AF-A0A947NJT5-F1
#
_entry.id   AF-A0A947NJT5-F1
#
_cell.length_a   1.000
_cell.length_b   1.000
_cell.length_c   1.000
_cell.angle_alpha   90.00
_cell.angle_beta   90.00
_cell.angle_gamma   90.00
#
_symmetry.space_group_name_H-M   'P 1'
#
loop_
_entity.id
_entity.type
_entity.pdbx_description
1 polymer ?
#
loop_
_entity_poly.entity_id
_entity_poly.type
_entity_poly.pdbx_seq_one_letter_code
_entity_poly.pdbx_strand_id
1 'polypeptide(L)'
;MTVSKKAKETIGLITAIIVLIGLVFGIYFWLEKRYALAEEVKKIEQRLDYKILADQLQAIQERIWQIMDRFKNREMDQTVQEELRVLEMQKEQKQNQIKMYEQKVP
;
A
#
# COMPACT_ATOMS: atom_id res chain seq x y z
N MET A 1 -0.15 -61.48 -22.09
CA MET A 1 1.11 -60.87 -21.63
C MET A 1 0.89 -60.32 -20.22
N THR A 2 1.10 -61.14 -19.20
CA THR A 2 0.85 -60.77 -17.79
C THR A 2 2.05 -60.00 -17.24
N VAL A 3 1.90 -58.69 -17.10
CA VAL A 3 2.92 -57.82 -16.48
C VAL A 3 3.22 -58.33 -15.07
N SER A 4 4.50 -58.60 -14.79
CA SER A 4 5.00 -59.11 -13.51
C SER A 4 4.57 -58.20 -12.35
N LYS A 5 4.16 -58.80 -11.21
CA LYS A 5 3.69 -58.07 -10.01
C LYS A 5 4.64 -56.94 -9.59
N LYS A 6 5.95 -57.19 -9.68
CA LYS A 6 7.01 -56.21 -9.37
C LYS A 6 6.97 -54.97 -10.29
N ALA A 7 6.67 -55.15 -11.57
CA ALA A 7 6.57 -54.03 -12.51
C ALA A 7 5.34 -53.14 -12.23
N LYS A 8 4.24 -53.72 -11.75
CA LYS A 8 3.06 -52.94 -11.32
C LYS A 8 3.35 -52.11 -10.07
N GLU A 9 4.10 -52.66 -9.12
CA GLU A 9 4.54 -51.96 -7.90
C GLU A 9 5.50 -50.81 -8.23
N THR A 10 6.48 -51.03 -9.12
CA THR A 10 7.40 -49.97 -9.56
C THR A 10 6.68 -48.84 -10.29
N ILE A 11 5.75 -49.17 -11.21
CA ILE A 11 4.96 -48.16 -11.92
C ILE A 11 4.10 -47.35 -10.94
N GLY A 12 3.43 -48.01 -9.99
CA GLY A 12 2.64 -47.33 -8.97
C GLY A 12 3.46 -46.36 -8.11
N LEU A 13 4.69 -46.76 -7.74
CA LEU A 13 5.60 -45.93 -6.97
C LEU A 13 6.09 -44.71 -7.77
N ILE A 14 6.41 -44.88 -9.06
CA ILE A 14 6.79 -43.77 -9.95
C ILE A 14 5.61 -42.79 -10.12
N THR A 15 4.40 -43.29 -10.34
CA THR A 15 3.21 -42.44 -10.47
C THR A 15 2.94 -41.66 -9.19
N ALA A 16 3.08 -42.29 -8.02
CA ALA A 16 2.93 -41.61 -6.73
C ALA A 16 3.94 -40.47 -6.56
N ILE A 17 5.21 -40.69 -6.95
CA ILE A 17 6.26 -39.66 -6.89
C ILE A 17 5.94 -38.49 -7.84
N ILE A 18 5.50 -38.77 -9.07
CA ILE A 18 5.14 -37.72 -10.04
C ILE A 18 3.97 -36.88 -9.52
N VAL A 19 2.93 -37.52 -8.96
CA VAL A 19 1.79 -36.82 -8.37
C VAL A 19 2.21 -35.97 -7.17
N LEU A 20 3.10 -36.49 -6.31
CA LEU A 20 3.61 -35.75 -5.15
C LEU A 20 4.40 -34.50 -5.59
N ILE A 21 5.29 -34.65 -6.58
CA ILE A 21 6.05 -33.53 -7.14
C ILE A 21 5.09 -32.51 -7.75
N GLY A 22 4.11 -32.95 -8.54
CA GLY A 22 3.09 -32.07 -9.13
C GLY A 22 2.30 -31.29 -8.08
N LEU A 23 1.94 -31.93 -6.97
CA LEU A 23 1.26 -31.28 -5.85
C LEU A 23 2.14 -30.23 -5.16
N VAL A 24 3.40 -30.55 -4.86
CA VAL A 24 4.33 -29.63 -4.19
C VAL A 24 4.60 -28.40 -5.08
N PHE A 25 4.89 -28.60 -6.36
CA PHE A 25 5.09 -27.50 -7.30
C PHE A 25 3.81 -26.70 -7.53
N GLY A 26 2.65 -27.36 -7.63
CA GLY A 26 1.36 -26.68 -7.78
C GLY A 26 1.04 -25.76 -6.61
N ILE A 27 1.27 -26.23 -5.37
CA ILE A 27 1.10 -25.41 -4.16
C ILE A 27 2.12 -24.28 -4.13
N TYR A 28 3.39 -24.56 -4.45
CA TYR A 28 4.44 -23.55 -4.50
C TYR A 28 4.10 -22.40 -5.45
N PHE A 29 3.75 -22.71 -6.71
CA PHE A 29 3.38 -21.69 -7.70
C PHE A 29 2.11 -20.94 -7.33
N TRP A 30 1.14 -21.61 -6.71
CA TRP A 30 -0.09 -20.96 -6.25
C TRP A 30 0.18 -19.96 -5.12
N LEU A 31 1.03 -20.32 -4.16
CA LEU A 31 1.48 -19.43 -3.11
C LEU A 31 2.29 -18.26 -3.68
N GLU A 32 3.28 -18.52 -4.53
CA GLU A 32 4.13 -17.48 -5.12
C GLU A 32 3.33 -16.42 -5.87
N LYS A 33 2.37 -16.84 -6.73
CA LYS A 33 1.48 -15.90 -7.42
C LYS A 33 0.63 -15.08 -6.45
N ARG A 34 0.12 -15.69 -5.39
CA ARG A 34 -0.74 -15.02 -4.41
C ARG A 34 0.04 -14.03 -3.54
N TYR A 35 1.26 -14.37 -3.13
CA TYR A 35 2.13 -13.48 -2.36
C TYR A 35 2.68 -12.32 -3.22
N ALA A 36 3.04 -12.57 -4.48
CA ALA A 36 3.49 -11.51 -5.39
C ALA A 36 2.40 -10.46 -5.61
N LEU A 37 1.15 -10.89 -5.87
CA LEU A 37 -0.01 -9.98 -5.98
C LEU A 37 -0.25 -9.20 -4.68
N ALA A 38 -0.12 -9.85 -3.52
CA ALA A 38 -0.30 -9.18 -2.23
C ALA A 38 0.75 -8.10 -1.99
N GLU A 39 2.00 -8.33 -2.40
CA GLU A 39 3.06 -7.33 -2.25
C GLU A 39 2.88 -6.13 -3.19
N GLU A 40 2.45 -6.37 -4.44
CA GLU A 40 2.12 -5.30 -5.38
C GLU A 40 0.95 -4.45 -4.88
N VAL A 41 -0.11 -5.08 -4.40
CA VAL A 41 -1.27 -4.38 -3.82
C VAL A 41 -0.83 -3.55 -2.62
N LYS A 42 0.00 -4.11 -1.72
CA LYS A 42 0.54 -3.38 -0.57
C LYS A 42 1.35 -2.15 -0.98
N LYS A 43 2.18 -2.25 -2.03
CA LYS A 43 2.94 -1.09 -2.56
C LYS A 43 2.01 -0.02 -3.14
N ILE A 44 0.94 -0.42 -3.81
CA ILE A 44 -0.05 0.51 -4.36
C ILE A 44 -0.82 1.21 -3.24
N GLU A 45 -1.30 0.46 -2.25
CA GLU A 45 -1.96 1.02 -1.06
C GLU A 45 -1.06 2.04 -0.36
N GLN A 46 0.23 1.71 -0.20
CA GLN A 46 1.17 2.62 0.43
C GLN A 46 1.35 3.94 -0.34
N ARG A 47 1.47 3.86 -1.67
CA ARG A 47 1.56 5.06 -2.53
C ARG A 47 0.28 5.88 -2.49
N LEU A 48 -0.87 5.22 -2.43
CA LEU A 48 -2.16 5.88 -2.37
C LEU A 48 -2.32 6.63 -1.05
N ASP A 49 -1.99 6.01 0.08
CA ASP A 49 -2.05 6.66 1.39
C ASP A 49 -1.15 7.91 1.45
N TYR A 50 0.09 7.80 0.94
CA TYR A 50 1.00 8.93 0.83
C TYR A 50 0.39 10.05 -0.03
N LYS A 51 -0.15 9.70 -1.20
CA LYS A 51 -0.76 10.67 -2.12
C LYS A 51 -1.96 11.36 -1.49
N ILE A 52 -2.82 10.63 -0.79
CA ILE A 52 -3.97 11.21 -0.07
C ILE A 52 -3.49 12.24 0.96
N LEU A 53 -2.44 11.94 1.73
CA LEU A 53 -1.88 12.89 2.70
C LEU A 53 -1.28 14.12 2.02
N ALA A 54 -0.56 13.93 0.92
CA ALA A 54 0.02 15.02 0.13
C ALA A 54 -1.07 15.95 -0.46
N ASP A 55 -2.13 15.36 -1.05
CA ASP A 55 -3.24 16.11 -1.63
C ASP A 55 -3.99 16.91 -0.54
N GLN A 56 -4.18 16.33 0.65
CA GLN A 56 -4.78 17.03 1.80
C GLN A 56 -3.91 18.21 2.27
N LEU A 57 -2.60 18.01 2.34
CA LEU A 57 -1.66 19.07 2.72
C LEU A 57 -1.70 20.21 1.70
N GLN A 58 -1.72 19.88 0.41
CA GLN A 58 -1.82 20.85 -0.67
C GLN A 58 -3.13 21.65 -0.58
N ALA A 59 -4.27 21.00 -0.37
CA ALA A 59 -5.56 21.67 -0.22
C ALA A 59 -5.57 22.68 0.94
N ILE A 60 -4.98 22.32 2.09
CA ILE A 60 -4.83 23.23 3.25
C ILE A 60 -3.92 24.40 2.88
N GLN A 61 -2.79 24.14 2.21
CA GLN A 61 -1.85 25.19 1.80
C GLN A 61 -2.49 26.18 0.83
N GLU A 62 -3.25 25.69 -0.14
CA GLU A 62 -4.00 26.51 -1.09
C GLU A 62 -5.05 27.37 -0.37
N ARG A 63 -5.74 26.81 0.63
CA ARG A 63 -6.71 27.56 1.43
C ARG A 63 -6.05 28.70 2.21
N ILE A 64 -4.91 28.43 2.85
CA ILE A 64 -4.12 29.45 3.55
C ILE A 64 -3.71 30.55 2.57
N TRP A 65 -3.19 30.19 1.38
CA TRP A 65 -2.82 31.17 0.36
C TRP A 65 -4.00 32.02 -0.11
N GLN A 66 -5.17 31.44 -0.31
CA GLN A 66 -6.37 32.20 -0.69
C GLN A 66 -6.83 33.18 0.40
N ILE A 67 -6.65 32.83 1.69
CA ILE A 67 -6.96 33.74 2.80
C ILE A 67 -5.91 34.85 2.83
N MET A 68 -4.63 34.52 2.79
CA MET A 68 -3.54 35.50 2.78
C MET A 68 -3.64 36.47 1.60
N ASP A 69 -3.97 35.99 0.40
CA ASP A 69 -4.10 36.82 -0.79
C ASP A 69 -5.30 37.78 -0.68
N ARG A 70 -6.44 37.30 -0.16
CA ARG A 70 -7.64 38.14 0.07
C ARG A 70 -7.40 39.26 1.08
N PHE A 71 -6.57 39.02 2.09
CA PHE A 71 -6.33 39.97 3.18
C PHE A 71 -4.95 40.62 3.13
N LYS A 72 -4.19 40.46 2.03
CA LYS A 72 -2.82 40.98 1.91
C LYS A 72 -2.66 42.46 2.23
N ASN A 73 -3.68 43.26 1.94
CA ASN A 73 -3.72 44.72 2.17
C ASN A 73 -4.95 45.15 2.98
N ARG A 74 -5.59 44.22 3.71
CA ARG A 74 -6.79 44.49 4.51
C ARG A 74 -6.61 43.92 5.91
N GLU A 75 -7.17 44.56 6.93
CA GLU A 75 -7.19 43.97 8.27
C GLU A 75 -7.99 42.68 8.25
N MET A 76 -7.42 41.62 8.84
CA MET A 76 -8.10 40.35 9.05
C MET A 76 -8.95 40.46 10.31
N ASP A 77 -10.24 40.19 10.19
CA ASP A 77 -11.11 40.00 11.34
C ASP A 77 -10.62 38.83 12.22
N GLN A 78 -10.92 38.90 13.52
CA GLN A 78 -10.52 37.89 14.51
C GLN A 78 -10.94 36.48 14.12
N THR A 79 -12.11 36.32 13.48
CA THR A 79 -12.61 35.03 13.00
C THR A 79 -11.72 34.45 11.90
N VAL A 80 -11.21 35.28 10.99
CA VAL A 80 -10.34 34.85 9.90
C VAL A 80 -8.94 34.51 10.43
N GLN A 81 -8.47 35.25 11.43
CA GLN A 81 -7.21 34.94 12.12
C GLN A 81 -7.28 33.58 12.83
N GLU A 82 -8.39 33.27 13.49
CA GLU A 82 -8.57 31.96 14.13
C GLU A 82 -8.72 30.83 13.10
N GLU A 83 -9.43 31.06 11.98
CA GLU A 83 -9.49 30.09 10.87
C GLU A 83 -8.07 29.80 10.35
N LEU A 84 -7.25 30.84 10.15
CA LEU A 84 -5.88 30.71 9.68
C LEU A 84 -5.01 29.93 10.68
N ARG A 85 -5.14 30.22 11.98
CA ARG A 85 -4.44 29.49 13.05
C ARG A 85 -4.81 28.00 13.07
N VAL A 86 -6.10 27.67 12.91
CA VAL A 86 -6.55 26.28 12.83
C VAL A 86 -6.00 25.58 11.59
N LEU A 87 -5.99 26.27 10.43
CA LEU A 87 -5.43 25.72 9.19
C LEU A 87 -3.92 25.49 9.29
N GLU A 88 -3.18 26.38 9.95
CA GLU A 88 -1.74 26.20 10.20
C GLU A 88 -1.47 25.00 11.11
N MET A 89 -2.25 24.83 12.18
CA MET A 89 -2.16 23.65 13.04
C MET A 89 -2.47 22.36 12.25
N GLN A 90 -3.50 22.35 11.42
CA GLN A 90 -3.85 21.20 10.59
C GLN A 90 -2.74 20.90 9.57
N LYS A 91 -2.14 21.93 8.96
CA LYS A 91 -0.99 21.80 8.06
C LYS A 91 0.17 21.12 8.77
N GLU A 92 0.53 21.59 9.96
CA GLU A 92 1.63 21.00 10.74
C GLU A 92 1.35 19.53 11.10
N GLN A 93 0.13 19.22 11.55
CA GLN A 93 -0.28 17.85 11.84
C GLN A 93 -0.14 16.94 10.63
N LYS A 94 -0.57 17.39 9.44
CA LYS A 94 -0.46 16.63 8.20
C LYS A 94 0.99 16.47 7.74
N GLN A 95 1.83 17.49 7.89
CA GLN A 95 3.27 17.39 7.63
C GLN A 95 3.94 16.37 8.54
N ASN A 96 3.59 16.34 9.83
CA ASN A 96 4.13 15.37 10.76
C ASN A 96 3.67 13.94 10.43
N GLN A 97 2.43 13.76 9.97
CA GLN A 97 1.94 12.46 9.48
C GLN A 97 2.75 11.97 8.27
N ILE A 98 3.05 12.86 7.31
CA ILE A 98 3.87 12.53 6.14
C ILE A 98 5.30 12.14 6.56
N LYS A 99 5.94 12.92 7.45
CA LYS A 99 7.28 12.60 7.97
C LYS A 99 7.33 11.23 8.66
N MET A 100 6.32 10.93 9.49
CA MET A 100 6.19 9.62 10.14
C MET A 100 5.96 8.50 9.14
N TYR A 101 5.28 8.79 8.03
CA TYR A 101 5.07 7.83 6.95
C TYR A 101 6.38 7.54 6.21
N GLU A 102 7.12 8.59 5.82
CA GLU A 102 8.44 8.49 5.18
C GLU A 102 9.45 7.71 6.04
N GLN A 103 9.42 7.88 7.37
CA GLN A 103 10.28 7.11 8.28
C GLN A 103 9.89 5.62 8.41
N LYS A 104 8.64 5.26 8.11
CA LYS A 104 8.14 3.88 8.19
C LYS A 104 8.31 3.09 6.89
N VAL A 105 8.58 3.76 5.78
CA VAL A 105 8.83 3.14 4.47
C VAL A 105 10.35 3.08 4.27
N PRO A 106 11.00 1.92 4.45
CA PRO A 106 12.43 1.76 4.15
C PRO A 106 12.73 1.84 2.65
#